data_AF-A0A956QTA4-F1
#
_entry.id   AF-A0A956QTA4-F1
#
_cell.length_a   1.000
_cell.length_b   1.000
_cell.length_c   1.000
_cell.angle_alpha   90.00
_cell.angle_beta   90.00
_cell.angle_gamma   90.00
#
_symmetry.space_group_name_H-M   'P 1'
#
loop_
_entity.id
_entity.type
_entity.pdbx_description
1 polymer ?
#
loop_
_entity_poly.entity_id
_entity_poly.type
_entity_poly.pdbx_seq_one_letter_code
_entity_poly.pdbx_strand_id
1 'polypeptide(L)'
;HSRKSNGHSVGGHGIWNVLELSSTRPLSPAKLEKRMKEVAKDAGLDYILVIEKLNDDYQLHEYPSTEMKKAYYFTPSYSRQPSDPIVAYRLYLKDGRKELLRGLEFNFVSLRTFRDIQAVGDDSAPFIIEPDGRARHLITPSFLIGELDLRPVKPEHSTLPVVPSPIKESVK
;
A
#
# COMPACT_ATOMS: atom_id res chain seq x y z
N HIS A 1 -4.67 13.93 24.68
CA HIS A 1 -6.10 14.05 24.38
C HIS A 1 -6.51 15.52 24.39
N SER A 2 -7.05 16.03 23.27
CA SER A 2 -7.64 17.37 23.21
C SER A 2 -8.89 17.40 24.09
N ARG A 3 -9.05 18.44 24.93
CA ARG A 3 -10.28 18.68 25.70
C ARG A 3 -11.38 19.39 24.89
N LYS A 4 -11.12 19.68 23.61
CA LYS A 4 -12.06 20.36 22.70
C LYS A 4 -12.29 19.47 21.48
N SER A 5 -13.54 19.41 21.04
CA SER A 5 -13.91 18.76 19.78
C SER A 5 -13.08 19.35 18.64
N ASN A 6 -12.58 18.48 17.76
CA ASN A 6 -11.90 18.84 16.52
C ASN A 6 -12.80 18.61 15.29
N GLY A 7 -14.10 18.35 15.47
CA GLY A 7 -15.05 18.14 14.35
C GLY A 7 -15.00 16.76 13.68
N HIS A 8 -14.26 15.81 14.25
CA HIS A 8 -14.03 14.48 13.65
C HIS A 8 -14.93 13.38 14.24
N SER A 9 -16.12 13.73 14.73
CA SER A 9 -17.05 12.75 15.31
C SER A 9 -18.05 12.26 14.27
N VAL A 10 -18.03 10.97 13.95
CA VAL A 10 -19.03 10.30 13.10
C VAL A 10 -19.59 9.12 13.89
N GLY A 11 -20.91 9.10 14.13
CA GLY A 11 -21.55 8.05 14.91
C GLY A 11 -21.09 7.96 16.38
N GLY A 12 -20.49 9.02 16.93
CA GLY A 12 -19.92 9.03 18.28
C GLY A 12 -18.45 8.59 18.35
N HIS A 13 -17.83 8.27 17.20
CA HIS A 13 -16.44 7.84 17.10
C HIS A 13 -15.55 8.92 16.47
N GLY A 14 -14.33 9.05 16.99
CA GLY A 14 -13.29 9.90 16.42
C GLY A 14 -12.74 9.29 15.15
N ILE A 15 -13.01 9.92 14.02
CA ILE A 15 -12.85 9.36 12.68
C ILE A 15 -12.32 10.45 11.73
N TRP A 16 -11.36 10.11 10.85
CA TRP A 16 -10.82 11.05 9.86
C TRP A 16 -11.71 11.12 8.60
N ASN A 17 -11.82 12.28 7.96
CA ASN A 17 -12.62 12.44 6.72
C ASN A 17 -11.72 12.62 5.49
N VAL A 18 -10.78 13.56 5.59
CA VAL A 18 -9.72 13.81 4.61
C VAL A 18 -8.39 13.64 5.33
N LEU A 19 -7.55 12.75 4.82
CA LEU A 19 -6.18 12.60 5.28
C LEU A 19 -5.25 13.05 4.16
N GLU A 20 -4.41 14.05 4.42
CA GLU A 20 -3.43 14.55 3.47
C GLU A 20 -2.02 14.21 3.94
N LEU A 21 -1.25 13.56 3.08
CA LEU A 21 0.19 13.44 3.22
C LEU A 21 0.85 14.58 2.47
N SER A 22 1.70 15.35 3.15
CA SER A 22 2.45 16.44 2.53
C SER A 22 3.87 16.53 3.09
N SER A 23 4.73 17.25 2.38
CA SER A 23 6.11 17.52 2.78
C SER A 23 6.36 19.02 2.78
N THR A 24 7.18 19.49 3.73
CA THR A 24 7.66 20.89 3.74
C THR A 24 8.74 21.15 2.68
N ARG A 25 9.28 20.09 2.07
CA ARG A 25 10.31 20.14 1.02
C ARG A 25 9.96 19.13 -0.08
N PRO A 26 8.86 19.34 -0.83
CA PRO A 26 8.47 18.41 -1.88
C PRO A 26 9.41 18.52 -3.09
N LEU A 27 9.51 17.45 -3.86
CA LEU A 27 10.30 17.38 -5.09
C LEU A 27 9.39 17.32 -6.31
N SER A 28 9.78 17.98 -7.40
CA SER A 28 9.11 17.76 -8.68
C SER A 28 9.29 16.33 -9.17
N PRO A 29 8.41 15.79 -10.06
CA PRO A 29 8.51 14.42 -10.54
C PRO A 29 9.89 14.07 -11.12
N ALA A 30 10.50 15.00 -11.87
CA ALA A 30 11.85 14.82 -12.42
C ALA A 30 12.94 14.75 -11.33
N LYS A 31 12.80 15.54 -10.25
CA LYS A 31 13.73 15.49 -9.10
C LYS A 31 13.53 14.23 -8.28
N LEU A 32 12.28 13.77 -8.13
CA LEU A 32 11.95 12.52 -7.45
C LEU A 32 12.52 11.32 -8.21
N GLU A 33 12.39 11.30 -9.55
CA GLU A 33 12.98 10.29 -10.42
C GLU A 33 14.52 10.27 -10.32
N LYS A 34 15.15 11.44 -10.24
CA LYS A 34 16.59 11.52 -10.00
C LYS A 34 16.94 10.94 -8.63
N ARG A 35 16.21 11.33 -7.58
CA ARG A 35 16.46 10.87 -6.20
C ARG A 35 16.30 9.37 -6.04
N MET A 36 15.30 8.75 -6.68
CA MET A 36 15.14 7.30 -6.61
C MET A 36 16.27 6.53 -7.30
N LYS A 37 16.81 7.05 -8.43
CA LYS A 37 17.98 6.45 -9.09
C LYS A 37 19.24 6.56 -8.21
N GLU A 38 19.42 7.68 -7.52
CA GLU A 38 20.51 7.87 -6.55
C GLU A 38 20.41 6.86 -5.40
N VAL A 39 19.25 6.78 -4.74
CA VAL A 39 19.01 5.85 -3.62
C VAL A 39 19.23 4.39 -4.03
N ALA A 40 18.73 3.99 -5.19
CA ALA A 40 18.88 2.63 -5.68
C ALA A 40 20.34 2.29 -6.02
N LYS A 41 21.08 3.24 -6.61
CA LYS A 41 22.51 3.09 -6.88
C LYS A 41 23.33 2.99 -5.59
N ASP A 42 23.02 3.83 -4.59
CA ASP A 42 23.68 3.80 -3.28
C ASP A 42 23.42 2.48 -2.55
N ALA A 43 22.23 1.89 -2.73
CA ALA A 43 21.87 0.57 -2.23
C ALA A 43 22.45 -0.60 -3.06
N GLY A 44 23.12 -0.33 -4.18
CA GLY A 44 23.66 -1.36 -5.07
C GLY A 44 22.59 -2.18 -5.80
N LEU A 45 21.40 -1.60 -6.03
CA LEU A 45 20.28 -2.25 -6.70
C LEU A 45 20.25 -1.91 -8.20
N ASP A 46 19.97 -2.92 -9.04
CA ASP A 46 19.82 -2.74 -10.50
C ASP A 46 18.45 -2.18 -10.92
N TYR A 47 17.48 -2.23 -10.00
CA TYR A 47 16.10 -1.82 -10.23
C TYR A 47 15.48 -1.27 -8.94
N ILE A 48 14.37 -0.54 -9.11
CA ILE A 48 13.47 -0.20 -8.01
C ILE A 48 12.09 -0.85 -8.22
N LEU A 49 11.35 -1.00 -7.14
CA LEU A 49 9.94 -1.35 -7.20
C LEU A 49 9.10 -0.08 -7.26
N VAL A 50 8.24 0.02 -8.27
CA VAL A 50 7.26 1.09 -8.41
C VAL A 50 5.89 0.51 -8.13
N ILE A 51 5.23 0.95 -7.07
CA ILE A 51 3.88 0.53 -6.70
C ILE A 51 2.93 1.67 -7.09
N GLU A 52 2.10 1.43 -8.09
CA GLU A 52 1.14 2.44 -8.60
C GLU A 52 -0.26 2.26 -8.01
N LYS A 53 -0.62 1.03 -7.61
CA LYS A 53 -1.94 0.73 -7.05
C LYS A 53 -1.91 -0.38 -6.01
N LEU A 54 -2.55 -0.15 -4.88
CA LEU A 54 -2.86 -1.15 -3.86
C LEU A 54 -4.27 -1.70 -4.03
N ASN A 55 -4.54 -2.87 -3.45
CA ASN A 55 -5.89 -3.38 -3.33
C ASN A 55 -6.73 -2.47 -2.43
N ASP A 56 -7.99 -2.29 -2.80
CA ASP A 56 -8.96 -1.49 -2.04
C ASP A 56 -9.87 -2.42 -1.23
N ASP A 57 -9.24 -3.23 -0.37
CA ASP A 57 -9.91 -4.13 0.57
C ASP A 57 -9.81 -3.63 2.01
N TYR A 58 -9.39 -2.38 2.20
CA TYR A 58 -9.19 -1.79 3.52
C TYR A 58 -10.52 -1.69 4.28
N GLN A 59 -10.63 -2.43 5.39
CA GLN A 59 -11.75 -2.37 6.32
C GLN A 59 -11.36 -1.55 7.55
N LEU A 60 -12.08 -0.46 7.83
CA LEU A 60 -11.82 0.38 8.98
C LEU A 60 -12.68 -0.08 10.16
N HIS A 61 -12.22 -1.13 10.84
CA HIS A 61 -12.92 -1.57 12.04
C HIS A 61 -12.87 -0.52 13.14
N GLU A 62 -14.01 -0.24 13.75
CA GLU A 62 -14.15 0.66 14.89
C GLU A 62 -13.26 0.18 16.05
N TYR A 63 -12.42 1.09 16.55
CA TYR A 63 -11.58 0.84 17.72
C TYR A 63 -12.42 0.79 19.01
N PRO A 64 -11.96 -0.02 19.97
CA PRO A 64 -12.56 -1.32 20.21
C PRO A 64 -14.01 -1.18 20.69
N SER A 65 -14.96 -1.80 20.01
CA SER A 65 -16.29 -2.00 20.61
C SER A 65 -16.13 -2.95 21.81
N THR A 66 -16.81 -2.64 22.91
CA THR A 66 -16.82 -3.48 24.12
C THR A 66 -17.37 -4.89 23.86
N GLU A 67 -18.04 -5.09 22.72
CA GLU A 67 -18.69 -6.34 22.32
C GLU A 67 -17.83 -7.18 21.35
N MET A 68 -16.93 -6.57 20.56
CA MET A 68 -15.99 -7.32 19.70
C MET A 68 -14.77 -7.78 20.49
N LYS A 69 -14.93 -8.92 21.16
CA LYS A 69 -13.81 -9.70 21.68
C LYS A 69 -12.92 -10.16 20.51
N LYS A 70 -11.72 -9.59 20.44
CA LYS A 70 -10.57 -9.93 19.59
C LYS A 70 -10.68 -9.47 18.13
N ALA A 71 -10.34 -8.20 17.89
CA ALA A 71 -9.71 -7.88 16.62
C ALA A 71 -8.44 -8.74 16.49
N TYR A 72 -8.37 -9.57 15.45
CA TYR A 72 -7.13 -10.27 15.07
C TYR A 72 -6.16 -9.20 14.54
N TYR A 73 -5.47 -8.54 15.46
CA TYR A 73 -4.28 -7.82 15.10
C TYR A 73 -3.26 -8.86 14.66
N PHE A 74 -2.81 -8.77 13.41
CA PHE A 74 -1.84 -9.69 12.83
C PHE A 74 -0.45 -9.58 13.48
N THR A 75 -0.23 -8.57 14.33
CA THR A 75 1.09 -8.21 14.85
C THR A 75 1.04 -7.88 16.34
N PRO A 76 2.11 -8.15 17.10
CA PRO A 76 2.22 -7.77 18.52
C PRO A 76 2.05 -6.26 18.78
N SER A 77 2.24 -5.43 17.74
CA SER A 77 2.14 -3.98 17.80
C SER A 77 0.74 -3.43 17.52
N TYR A 78 -0.28 -4.28 17.39
CA TYR A 78 -1.65 -3.85 17.07
C TYR A 78 -1.75 -3.05 15.75
N SER A 79 -0.83 -3.28 14.79
CA SER A 79 -0.79 -2.54 13.53
C SER A 79 -1.52 -3.28 12.42
N ARG A 80 -2.36 -2.55 11.66
CA ARG A 80 -2.89 -3.02 10.38
C ARG A 80 -1.80 -2.99 9.33
N GLN A 81 -1.71 -4.06 8.55
CA GLN A 81 -0.82 -4.13 7.39
C GLN A 81 -1.51 -3.43 6.20
N PRO A 82 -0.73 -2.79 5.30
CA PRO A 82 -1.29 -2.27 4.05
C PRO A 82 -1.80 -3.41 3.16
N SER A 83 -2.81 -3.09 2.36
CA SER A 83 -3.34 -3.98 1.33
C SER A 83 -2.30 -4.29 0.26
N ASP A 84 -2.39 -5.47 -0.36
CA ASP A 84 -1.39 -5.95 -1.31
C ASP A 84 -1.32 -5.10 -2.61
N PRO A 85 -0.12 -4.94 -3.21
CA PRO A 85 0.01 -4.28 -4.50
C PRO A 85 -0.72 -5.03 -5.64
N ILE A 86 -1.55 -4.32 -6.40
CA ILE A 86 -2.21 -4.85 -7.62
C ILE A 86 -1.44 -4.43 -8.88
N VAL A 87 -0.93 -3.20 -8.89
CA VAL A 87 -0.13 -2.68 -10.01
C VAL A 87 1.24 -2.30 -9.47
N ALA A 88 2.23 -3.14 -9.79
CA ALA A 88 3.61 -2.94 -9.41
C ALA A 88 4.56 -3.28 -10.57
N TYR A 89 5.68 -2.58 -10.66
CA TYR A 89 6.69 -2.77 -11.70
C TYR A 89 8.09 -2.88 -11.11
N ARG A 90 8.96 -3.68 -11.73
CA ARG A 90 10.41 -3.43 -11.68
C ARG A 90 10.74 -2.36 -12.70
N LEU A 91 11.32 -1.26 -12.25
CA LEU A 91 11.93 -0.26 -13.13
C LEU A 91 13.45 -0.45 -13.10
N TYR A 92 14.01 -0.94 -14.19
CA TYR A 92 15.44 -1.16 -14.33
C TYR A 92 16.19 0.17 -14.53
N LEU A 93 17.25 0.38 -13.75
CA LEU A 93 18.00 1.66 -13.77
C LEU A 93 18.82 1.88 -15.03
N LYS A 94 19.26 0.78 -15.67
CA LYS A 94 20.16 0.81 -16.83
C LYS A 94 19.48 1.29 -18.11
N ASP A 95 18.27 0.82 -18.37
CA ASP A 95 17.55 1.01 -19.64
C ASP A 95 16.17 1.65 -19.45
N GLY A 96 15.71 1.85 -18.22
CA GLY A 96 14.39 2.39 -17.92
C GLY A 96 13.25 1.41 -18.20
N ARG A 97 13.54 0.13 -18.47
CA ARG A 97 12.51 -0.88 -18.77
C ARG A 97 11.60 -1.05 -17.56
N LYS A 98 10.29 -1.04 -17.80
CA LYS A 98 9.26 -1.39 -16.82
C LYS A 98 8.81 -2.84 -17.05
N GLU A 99 9.00 -3.70 -16.07
CA GLU A 99 8.50 -5.08 -16.07
C GLU A 99 7.39 -5.22 -15.03
N LEU A 100 6.19 -5.62 -15.48
CA LEU A 100 5.04 -5.80 -14.60
C LEU A 100 5.29 -6.97 -13.64
N LEU A 101 5.09 -6.73 -12.35
CA LEU A 101 5.10 -7.74 -11.31
C LEU A 101 3.66 -8.11 -10.92
N ARG A 102 3.43 -9.40 -10.68
CA ARG A 102 2.14 -9.93 -10.21
C ARG A 102 2.33 -10.74 -8.95
N GLY A 103 1.31 -10.71 -8.08
CA GLY A 103 1.30 -11.47 -6.84
C GLY A 103 2.42 -11.04 -5.90
N LEU A 104 2.43 -9.78 -5.50
CA LEU A 104 3.27 -9.30 -4.40
C LEU A 104 2.39 -9.10 -3.18
N GLU A 105 2.91 -9.45 -2.01
CA GLU A 105 2.31 -9.12 -0.72
C GLU A 105 3.36 -8.44 0.16
N PHE A 106 2.92 -7.52 1.01
CA PHE A 106 3.82 -6.94 2.01
C PHE A 106 4.16 -8.00 3.06
N ASN A 107 5.43 -8.13 3.42
CA ASN A 107 5.83 -9.07 4.48
C ASN A 107 5.45 -8.52 5.86
N PHE A 108 6.00 -7.36 6.21
CA PHE A 108 5.64 -6.62 7.42
C PHE A 108 5.97 -5.14 7.25
N VAL A 109 4.97 -4.29 7.43
CA VAL A 109 5.09 -2.84 7.44
C VAL A 109 4.75 -2.34 8.84
N SER A 110 5.69 -1.57 9.39
CA SER A 110 5.54 -0.98 10.71
C SER A 110 5.51 0.54 10.62
N LEU A 111 5.09 1.21 11.69
CA LEU A 111 5.17 2.67 11.75
C LEU A 111 6.62 3.20 11.65
N ARG A 112 7.65 2.37 11.88
CA ARG A 112 9.06 2.75 11.65
C ARG A 112 9.34 3.02 10.18
N THR A 113 8.66 2.34 9.25
CA THR A 113 8.83 2.51 7.80
C THR A 113 8.60 3.97 7.37
N PHE A 114 7.74 4.72 8.07
CA PHE A 114 7.55 6.15 7.79
C PHE A 114 8.81 6.99 8.01
N ARG A 115 9.74 6.56 8.87
CA ARG A 115 11.04 7.24 9.03
C ARG A 115 11.98 7.00 7.87
N ASP A 116 11.74 5.95 7.09
CA ASP A 116 12.56 5.58 5.94
C ASP A 116 12.06 6.24 4.65
N ILE A 117 11.07 7.15 4.74
CA ILE A 117 10.67 8.01 3.63
C ILE A 117 11.84 8.94 3.27
N GLN A 118 12.42 8.72 2.09
CA GLN A 118 13.59 9.43 1.58
C GLN A 118 13.24 10.68 0.78
N ALA A 119 12.05 10.71 0.18
CA ALA A 119 11.57 11.82 -0.63
C ALA A 119 10.05 11.76 -0.80
N VAL A 120 9.46 12.93 -1.05
CA VAL A 120 8.02 13.12 -1.29
C VAL A 120 7.87 14.09 -2.45
N GLY A 121 6.96 13.79 -3.37
CA GLY A 121 6.66 14.59 -4.56
C GLY A 121 5.80 15.82 -4.26
N ASP A 122 5.70 16.72 -5.24
CA ASP A 122 4.70 17.82 -5.29
C ASP A 122 3.46 17.45 -6.13
N ASP A 123 3.31 16.18 -6.46
CA ASP A 123 2.28 15.60 -7.32
C ASP A 123 1.11 14.98 -6.53
N SER A 124 0.61 15.72 -5.53
CA SER A 124 -0.51 15.25 -4.71
C SER A 124 -1.76 14.94 -5.54
N ALA A 125 -2.30 13.73 -5.36
CA ALA A 125 -3.53 13.28 -5.99
C ALA A 125 -4.56 12.84 -4.93
N PRO A 126 -5.86 13.15 -5.13
CA PRO A 126 -6.93 12.66 -4.27
C PRO A 126 -7.35 11.24 -4.66
N PHE A 127 -7.54 10.40 -3.65
CA PHE A 127 -8.06 9.05 -3.77
C PHE A 127 -9.28 8.91 -2.88
N ILE A 128 -10.36 8.36 -3.42
CA ILE A 128 -11.52 7.96 -2.64
C ILE A 128 -11.22 6.55 -2.12
N ILE A 129 -11.39 6.36 -0.81
CA ILE A 129 -11.40 5.04 -0.21
C ILE A 129 -12.72 4.86 0.52
N GLU A 130 -13.32 3.68 0.44
CA GLU A 130 -14.65 3.42 0.99
C GLU A 130 -14.63 2.27 2.02
N PRO A 131 -13.89 2.40 3.13
CA PRO A 131 -13.97 1.39 4.18
C PRO A 131 -15.40 1.36 4.72
N ASP A 132 -15.97 0.15 4.79
CA ASP A 132 -17.28 -0.12 5.37
C ASP A 132 -18.43 0.68 4.71
N GLY A 133 -18.32 0.94 3.39
CA GLY A 133 -19.35 1.61 2.59
C GLY A 133 -19.49 3.11 2.87
N ARG A 134 -18.49 3.74 3.50
CA ARG A 134 -18.44 5.18 3.73
C ARG A 134 -17.24 5.78 3.02
N ALA A 135 -17.52 6.64 2.03
CA ALA A 135 -16.49 7.35 1.29
C ALA A 135 -15.67 8.29 2.19
N ARG A 136 -14.36 8.23 1.99
CA ARG A 136 -13.33 9.05 2.64
C ARG A 136 -12.29 9.44 1.61
N HIS A 137 -11.51 10.48 1.91
CA HIS A 137 -10.49 10.96 0.98
C HIS A 137 -9.08 10.81 1.55
N LEU A 138 -8.21 10.16 0.79
CA LEU A 138 -6.77 10.17 1.01
C LEU A 138 -6.13 11.03 -0.08
N ILE A 139 -5.47 12.12 0.30
CA ILE A 139 -4.68 12.95 -0.62
C ILE A 139 -3.23 12.56 -0.40
N THR A 140 -2.60 11.92 -1.39
CA THR A 140 -1.21 11.49 -1.28
C THR A 140 -0.43 11.88 -2.53
N PRO A 141 0.78 12.45 -2.38
CA PRO A 141 1.76 12.56 -3.46
C PRO A 141 2.46 11.22 -3.68
N SER A 142 3.30 11.17 -4.71
CA SER A 142 4.31 10.12 -4.84
C SER A 142 5.32 10.22 -3.69
N PHE A 143 5.79 9.10 -3.15
CA PHE A 143 6.84 9.10 -2.13
C PHE A 143 7.77 7.90 -2.29
N LEU A 144 9.02 8.08 -1.85
CA LEU A 144 10.07 7.07 -1.91
C LEU A 144 10.35 6.55 -0.51
N ILE A 145 10.19 5.25 -0.30
CA ILE A 145 10.63 4.54 0.90
C ILE A 145 11.98 3.90 0.59
N GLY A 146 12.95 4.03 1.49
CA GLY A 146 14.28 3.46 1.32
C GLY A 146 14.29 1.93 1.39
N GLU A 147 13.63 1.36 2.39
CA GLU A 147 13.60 -0.09 2.62
C GLU A 147 12.16 -0.54 2.92
N LEU A 148 11.70 -1.57 2.19
CA LEU A 148 10.38 -2.16 2.37
C LEU A 148 10.40 -3.61 1.93
N ASP A 149 9.89 -4.50 2.79
CA ASP A 149 9.88 -5.93 2.53
C ASP A 149 8.60 -6.37 1.83
N LEU A 150 8.75 -6.91 0.62
CA LEU A 150 7.69 -7.56 -0.15
C LEU A 150 8.10 -8.98 -0.50
N ARG A 151 7.13 -9.89 -0.54
CA ARG A 151 7.34 -11.28 -0.96
C ARG A 151 6.35 -11.66 -2.05
N PRO A 152 6.72 -12.59 -2.97
CA PRO A 152 5.76 -13.15 -3.90
C PRO A 152 4.68 -13.93 -3.15
N VAL A 153 3.42 -13.75 -3.55
CA VAL A 153 2.29 -14.54 -3.08
C VAL A 153 2.52 -15.99 -3.50
N LYS A 154 2.43 -16.90 -2.53
CA LYS A 154 2.56 -18.33 -2.82
C LYS A 154 1.27 -18.82 -3.49
N PRO A 155 1.36 -19.52 -4.64
CA PRO A 155 0.18 -20.14 -5.22
C PRO A 155 -0.35 -21.21 -4.24
N GLU A 156 -1.64 -21.14 -3.89
CA GLU A 156 -2.28 -22.09 -2.97
C GLU A 156 -2.32 -23.52 -3.53
N HIS A 157 -2.26 -23.67 -4.85
CA HIS A 157 -2.22 -24.96 -5.52
C HIS A 157 -1.10 -24.99 -6.57
N SER A 158 -0.11 -25.85 -6.35
CA SER A 158 0.93 -26.17 -7.33
C SER A 158 0.52 -27.33 -8.26
N THR A 159 -0.48 -28.12 -7.84
CA THR A 159 -0.98 -29.27 -8.60
C THR A 159 -2.03 -28.83 -9.61
N LEU A 160 -1.85 -29.25 -10.87
CA LEU A 160 -2.88 -29.12 -11.89
C LEU A 160 -4.19 -29.76 -11.38
N PRO A 161 -5.36 -29.20 -11.71
CA PRO A 161 -6.64 -29.84 -11.41
C PRO A 161 -6.62 -31.29 -11.94
N VAL A 162 -6.97 -32.24 -11.07
CA VAL A 162 -7.05 -33.67 -11.42
C VAL A 162 -8.12 -33.89 -12.50
N VAL A 163 -9.14 -33.03 -12.53
CA VAL A 163 -10.25 -33.09 -13.47
C VAL A 163 -9.91 -32.26 -14.71
N PRO A 164 -10.06 -32.80 -15.93
CA PRO A 164 -9.90 -32.03 -17.15
C PRO A 164 -10.94 -30.90 -17.23
N SER A 165 -10.63 -29.85 -17.99
CA SER A 165 -11.56 -28.73 -18.20
C SER A 165 -12.92 -29.24 -18.73
N PRO A 166 -14.06 -28.82 -18.15
CA PRO A 166 -15.39 -29.17 -18.66
C PRO A 166 -15.60 -28.76 -20.13
N ILE A 167 -14.85 -27.76 -20.60
CA ILE A 167 -14.89 -27.27 -21.99
C ILE A 167 -14.28 -28.29 -22.96
N LYS A 168 -13.40 -29.19 -22.49
CA LYS A 168 -12.87 -30.28 -23.30
C LYS A 168 -13.84 -31.46 -23.44
N GLU A 169 -14.84 -31.59 -22.55
CA GLU A 169 -15.83 -32.66 -22.61
C GLU A 169 -16.99 -32.35 -23.57
N SER A 170 -17.30 -31.06 -23.81
CA SER A 170 -18.39 -30.64 -24.70
C SER A 170 -18.06 -30.69 -26.20
N VAL A 171 -16.88 -31.23 -26.58
CA VAL A 171 -16.47 -31.44 -27.97
C VAL A 171 -16.38 -32.95 -28.21
N LYS A 172 -17.52 -33.64 -28.16
CA LYS A 172 -17.71 -35.01 -28.67
C LYS A 172 -19.11 -35.15 -29.24
#